data_AF-B7JB08-F1
#
_entry.id   AF-B7JB08-F1
#
_cell.length_a   1.000
_cell.length_b   1.000
_cell.length_c   1.000
_cell.angle_alpha   90.00
_cell.angle_beta   90.00
_cell.angle_gamma   90.00
#
_symmetry.space_group_name_H-M   'P 1'
#
loop_
_entity.id
_entity.type
_entity.pdbx_description
1 polymer ?
#
loop_
_entity_poly.entity_id
_entity_poly.type
_entity_poly.pdbx_seq_one_letter_code
_entity_poly.pdbx_strand_id
1 'polypeptide(L)'
;MSLFRQMVRPAEDLRLLAFELAQDIDAISSKGAQSPEKFNGAHARAAGHYVCVRYHHNQEPSLLSIYEARRYLAWLRAGHVGTHWNVAD
;
A
#
# COMPACT_ATOMS: atom_id res chain seq x y z
N MET A 1 -20.28 -30.64 20.13
CA MET A 1 -19.54 -29.37 19.95
C MET A 1 -18.54 -29.57 18.82
N SER A 2 -18.81 -29.01 17.64
CA SER A 2 -18.11 -29.30 16.37
C SER A 2 -16.92 -28.36 16.17
N LEU A 3 -15.72 -28.91 15.94
CA LEU A 3 -14.43 -28.22 15.75
C LEU A 3 -14.26 -27.55 14.36
N PHE A 4 -15.35 -27.31 13.62
CA PHE A 4 -15.31 -26.91 12.20
C PHE A 4 -15.20 -25.39 11.95
N ARG A 5 -14.59 -24.60 12.83
CA ARG A 5 -14.58 -23.12 12.70
C ARG A 5 -13.21 -22.44 12.71
N GLN A 6 -12.15 -23.14 12.31
CA GLN A 6 -10.81 -22.57 12.18
C GLN A 6 -10.13 -22.82 10.81
N MET A 7 -10.91 -22.89 9.72
CA MET A 7 -10.38 -22.61 8.39
C MET A 7 -10.78 -21.20 7.99
N VAL A 8 -10.21 -20.21 8.70
CA VAL A 8 -10.18 -18.84 8.20
C VAL A 8 -9.38 -18.90 6.91
N ARG A 9 -10.01 -18.52 5.80
CA ARG A 9 -9.47 -18.63 4.44
C ARG A 9 -8.30 -17.66 4.31
N PRO A 10 -7.03 -18.12 4.40
CA PRO A 10 -5.87 -17.22 4.52
C PRO A 10 -5.76 -16.27 3.32
N ALA A 11 -6.23 -16.72 2.15
CA ALA A 11 -6.26 -15.94 0.92
C ALA A 11 -7.27 -14.77 0.97
N GLU A 12 -8.44 -14.94 1.60
CA GLU A 12 -9.43 -13.86 1.70
C GLU A 12 -8.95 -12.78 2.67
N ASP A 13 -8.35 -13.16 3.79
CA ASP A 13 -7.75 -12.23 4.75
C ASP A 13 -6.63 -11.39 4.11
N LEU A 14 -5.75 -12.02 3.33
CA LEU A 14 -4.67 -11.31 2.65
C LEU A 14 -5.18 -10.33 1.59
N ARG A 15 -6.29 -10.65 0.91
CA ARG A 15 -6.93 -9.73 -0.04
C ARG A 15 -7.56 -8.54 0.67
N LEU A 16 -8.23 -8.79 1.78
CA LEU A 16 -8.81 -7.73 2.61
C LEU A 16 -7.71 -6.80 3.14
N LEU A 17 -6.62 -7.37 3.67
CA LEU A 17 -5.46 -6.60 4.14
C LEU A 17 -4.81 -5.79 3.02
N ALA A 18 -4.63 -6.37 1.82
CA ALA A 18 -4.12 -5.63 0.67
C ALA A 18 -5.04 -4.46 0.31
N PHE A 19 -6.36 -4.65 0.40
CA PHE A 19 -7.35 -3.62 0.13
C PHE A 19 -7.31 -2.47 1.14
N GLU A 20 -7.32 -2.79 2.43
CA GLU A 20 -7.22 -1.78 3.50
C GLU A 20 -5.91 -0.99 3.39
N LEU A 21 -4.79 -1.67 3.16
CA LEU A 21 -3.49 -1.03 2.99
C LEU A 21 -3.44 -0.12 1.76
N ALA A 22 -4.03 -0.55 0.64
CA ALA A 22 -4.09 0.27 -0.55
C ALA A 22 -4.89 1.57 -0.30
N GLN A 23 -6.04 1.47 0.37
CA GLN A 23 -6.85 2.63 0.72
C GLN A 23 -6.12 3.60 1.64
N ASP A 24 -5.45 3.09 2.67
CA ASP A 24 -4.68 3.90 3.60
C ASP A 24 -3.53 4.65 2.92
N ILE A 25 -2.80 3.97 2.03
CA ILE A 25 -1.69 4.56 1.27
C ILE A 25 -2.20 5.65 0.32
N ASP A 26 -3.27 5.38 -0.43
CA ASP A 26 -3.86 6.31 -1.39
C ASP A 26 -4.44 7.55 -0.67
N ALA A 27 -5.09 7.35 0.48
CA ALA A 27 -5.68 8.41 1.29
C ALA A 27 -4.63 9.34 1.92
N ILE A 28 -3.52 8.80 2.43
CA ILE A 28 -2.42 9.63 2.94
C ILE A 28 -1.72 10.37 1.81
N SER A 29 -1.45 9.68 0.70
CA SER A 29 -0.79 10.26 -0.47
C SER A 29 -1.58 11.41 -1.08
N SER A 30 -2.91 11.32 -1.06
CA SER A 30 -3.82 12.37 -1.57
C SER A 30 -3.92 13.59 -0.65
N LYS A 31 -3.47 13.51 0.61
CA LYS A 31 -3.48 14.62 1.58
C LYS A 31 -2.19 15.43 1.60
N GLY A 32 -1.11 14.92 0.99
CA GLY A 32 0.16 15.64 0.89
C GLY A 32 0.01 16.86 -0.02
N ALA A 33 0.50 18.01 0.42
CA ALA A 33 0.62 19.18 -0.46
C ALA A 33 1.44 18.79 -1.71
N GLN A 34 1.01 19.23 -2.89
CA GLN A 34 1.78 19.04 -4.12
C GLN A 34 3.22 19.53 -3.88
N SER A 35 4.16 18.61 -3.87
CA SER A 35 5.57 18.98 -3.74
C SER A 35 5.98 19.76 -5.01
N PRO A 36 6.84 20.79 -4.88
CA PRO A 36 7.41 21.49 -6.03
C PRO A 36 8.15 20.56 -7.02
N GLU A 37 8.46 19.32 -6.63
CA GLU A 37 9.04 18.28 -7.48
C GLU A 37 8.01 17.47 -8.30
N LYS A 38 6.75 17.91 -8.38
CA LYS A 38 5.63 17.24 -9.11
C LYS A 38 5.21 15.89 -8.51
N PHE A 39 5.54 15.62 -7.25
CA PHE A 39 5.01 14.47 -6.54
C PHE A 39 3.54 14.71 -6.21
N ASN A 40 2.65 13.97 -6.88
CA ASN A 40 1.20 14.06 -6.71
C ASN A 40 0.64 13.01 -5.74
N GLY A 41 1.51 12.38 -4.93
CA GLY A 41 1.15 11.24 -4.11
C GLY A 41 1.31 9.91 -4.85
N ALA A 42 1.51 8.84 -4.08
CA ALA A 42 1.47 7.49 -4.59
C ALA A 42 0.02 7.01 -4.71
N HIS A 43 -0.39 6.64 -5.92
CA HIS A 43 -1.67 5.96 -6.12
C HIS A 43 -1.55 4.49 -5.76
N ALA A 44 -2.42 4.01 -4.87
CA ALA A 44 -2.39 2.63 -4.42
C ALA A 44 -3.72 1.90 -4.67
N ARG A 45 -3.63 0.65 -5.14
CA ARG A 45 -4.78 -0.24 -5.35
C ARG A 45 -4.45 -1.67 -4.96
N ALA A 46 -5.46 -2.39 -4.46
CA ALA A 46 -5.33 -3.82 -4.20
C ALA A 46 -5.17 -4.59 -5.53
N ALA A 47 -4.25 -5.55 -5.55
CA ALA A 47 -3.99 -6.46 -6.66
C ALA A 47 -3.89 -7.89 -6.14
N GLY A 48 -5.06 -8.49 -5.84
CA GLY A 48 -5.11 -9.79 -5.19
C GLY A 48 -4.53 -9.73 -3.78
N HIS A 49 -3.40 -10.41 -3.54
CA HIS A 49 -2.72 -10.45 -2.25
C HIS A 49 -1.60 -9.39 -2.11
N TYR A 50 -1.49 -8.50 -3.08
CA TYR A 50 -0.47 -7.46 -3.18
C TYR A 50 -1.10 -6.07 -3.23
N VAL A 51 -0.31 -5.05 -2.94
CA VAL A 51 -0.68 -3.65 -3.13
C VAL A 51 0.08 -3.11 -4.33
N CYS A 52 -0.64 -2.75 -5.38
CA CYS A 52 -0.11 -2.06 -6.54
C CYS A 52 0.03 -0.57 -6.22
N VAL A 53 1.26 -0.03 -6.29
CA VAL A 53 1.55 1.37 -6.02
C VAL A 53 2.18 2.03 -7.24
N ARG A 54 1.74 3.25 -7.55
CA ARG A 54 2.23 4.04 -8.69
C ARG A 54 2.46 5.48 -8.27
N TYR A 55 3.69 5.97 -8.44
CA TYR A 55 4.09 7.33 -8.04
C TYR A 55 3.78 8.39 -9.07
N HIS A 56 4.00 8.05 -10.34
CA HIS A 56 3.72 8.94 -11.45
C HIS A 56 3.02 8.19 -12.57
N HIS A 57 2.19 8.92 -13.32
CA HIS A 57 1.44 8.40 -14.46
C HIS A 57 2.31 7.94 -15.64
N ASN A 58 3.61 8.24 -15.63
CA ASN A 58 4.59 7.81 -16.63
C ASN A 58 5.51 6.69 -16.11
N GLN A 59 5.39 6.30 -14.85
CA GLN A 59 6.18 5.22 -14.26
C GLN A 59 5.40 3.90 -14.30
N GLU A 60 6.13 2.79 -14.42
CA GLU A 60 5.56 1.46 -14.21
C GLU A 60 5.08 1.29 -12.76
N PRO A 61 3.91 0.67 -12.55
CA PRO A 61 3.44 0.36 -11.21
C PRO A 61 4.29 -0.73 -10.56
N SER A 62 4.41 -0.67 -9.24
CA SER A 62 5.13 -1.67 -8.44
C SER A 62 4.16 -2.46 -7.58
N LEU A 63 4.38 -3.77 -7.51
CA LEU A 63 3.60 -4.66 -6.66
C LEU A 63 4.34 -4.86 -5.34
N LEU A 64 3.75 -4.35 -4.26
CA LEU A 64 4.24 -4.53 -2.91
C LEU A 64 3.56 -5.72 -2.25
N SER A 65 4.35 -6.56 -1.58
CA SER A 65 3.81 -7.50 -0.60
C SER A 65 3.12 -6.74 0.55
N ILE A 66 2.29 -7.43 1.33
CA ILE A 66 1.66 -6.87 2.54
C ILE A 66 2.71 -6.26 3.49
N TYR A 67 3.86 -6.91 3.64
CA TYR A 67 4.94 -6.43 4.50
C TYR A 67 5.55 -5.12 4.00
N GLU A 68 5.87 -5.03 2.71
CA GLU A 68 6.42 -3.82 2.10
C GLU A 68 5.41 -2.68 2.10
N ALA A 69 4.13 -2.96 1.80
CA ALA A 69 3.06 -1.99 1.86
C ALA A 69 2.88 -1.42 3.27
N ARG A 70 2.98 -2.25 4.32
CA ARG A 70 2.94 -1.79 5.72
C ARG A 70 4.13 -0.89 6.08
N ARG A 71 5.35 -1.27 5.67
CA ARG A 71 6.53 -0.42 5.90
C ARG A 71 6.41 0.91 5.18
N TYR A 72 5.97 0.88 3.93
CA TYR A 72 5.76 2.09 3.14
C TYR A 72 4.69 3.00 3.74
N LEU A 73 3.57 2.45 4.18
CA LEU A 73 2.53 3.21 4.89
C LEU A 73 3.07 3.85 6.18
N ALA A 74 3.87 3.13 6.97
CA ALA A 74 4.47 3.67 8.19
C ALA A 74 5.43 4.84 7.88
N TRP A 75 6.23 4.70 6.83
CA TRP A 75 7.13 5.74 6.35
C TRP A 75 6.37 7.00 5.90
N LEU A 76 5.28 6.83 5.14
CA LEU A 76 4.39 7.94 4.77
C LEU A 76 3.74 8.60 5.99
N ARG A 77 3.31 7.82 6.99
CA ARG A 77 2.75 8.34 8.25
C ARG A 77 3.75 9.15 9.06
N ALA A 78 5.05 8.87 8.93
CA ALA A 78 6.11 9.67 9.55
C ALA A 78 6.37 11.00 8.80
N GLY A 79 5.61 11.31 7.75
CA GLY A 79 5.72 12.55 6.98
C GLY A 79 6.78 12.51 5.88
N HIS A 80 7.36 11.34 5.61
CA HIS A 80 8.27 11.20 4.50
C HIS A 80 7.51 11.19 3.16
N VAL A 81 8.16 11.74 2.13
CA VAL A 81 7.60 11.89 0.78
C VAL A 81 8.52 11.21 -0.20
N GLY A 82 7.95 10.39 -1.09
CA GLY A 82 8.70 9.71 -2.13
C GLY A 82 8.24 8.28 -2.34
N THR A 83 9.12 7.51 -2.95
CA THR A 83 8.81 6.22 -3.52
C THR A 83 9.11 5.07 -2.57
N HIS A 84 8.46 3.90 -2.71
CA HIS A 84 8.57 2.79 -1.74
C HIS A 84 9.97 2.19 -1.70
N TRP A 85 10.74 2.26 -2.80
CA TRP A 85 12.14 1.83 -2.82
C TRP A 85 13.02 2.70 -1.91
N ASN A 86 12.58 3.90 -1.49
CA ASN A 86 13.28 4.70 -0.48
C ASN A 86 13.10 4.17 0.95
N VAL A 87 12.24 3.17 1.17
CA VAL A 87 12.03 2.52 2.48
C VAL A 87 13.02 1.36 2.69
N ALA A 88 13.79 1.00 1.66
CA ALA A 88 14.75 -0.09 1.70
C ALA A 88 16.14 0.34 2.22
N ASP A 89 16.41 1.64 2.29
CA ASP A 89 17.60 2.25 2.93
C ASP A 89 17.30 2.71 4.36
#